data_AF-A0A8E2DWB9-F1
#
_entry.id   AF-A0A8E2DWB9-F1
#
_cell.length_a   1.000
_cell.length_b   1.000
_cell.length_c   1.000
_cell.angle_alpha   90.00
_cell.angle_beta   90.00
_cell.angle_gamma   90.00
#
_symmetry.space_group_name_H-M   'P 1'
#
loop_
_entity.id
_entity.type
_entity.pdbx_description
1 polymer ?
#
loop_
_entity_poly.entity_id
_entity_poly.type
_entity_poly.pdbx_seq_one_letter_code
_entity_poly.pdbx_strand_id
1 'polypeptide(L)' 'MVLKLLDRAFAQISIEDWETVISPKVHGTWSLHKALAAENLDFFHSLQLLLWTR' A
#
# COMPACT_ATOMS: atom_id res chain seq x y z
N MET A 1 2.46 -11.79 -1.56
CA MET A 1 2.16 -10.39 -1.16
C MET A 1 3.46 -9.74 -0.73
N VAL A 2 3.99 -8.79 -1.52
CA VAL A 2 5.32 -8.20 -1.28
C VAL A 2 5.12 -6.81 -0.69
N LEU A 3 5.49 -6.63 0.58
CA LEU A 3 5.68 -5.32 1.19
C LEU A 3 7.14 -4.92 0.94
N LYS A 4 7.37 -3.83 0.21
CA LYS A 4 8.71 -3.26 0.02
C LYS A 4 8.84 -2.05 0.93
N LEU A 5 9.68 -2.14 1.95
CA LEU A 5 10.00 -1.03 2.86
C LEU A 5 11.29 -0.37 2.37
N LEU A 6 11.26 0.95 2.21
CA LEU A 6 12.42 1.74 1.83
C LEU A 6 12.61 2.84 2.88
N ASP A 7 13.50 2.59 3.85
CA ASP A 7 13.80 3.55 4.91
C ASP A 7 14.77 4.62 4.39
N ARG A 8 14.21 5.70 3.85
CA ARG A 8 14.96 6.89 3.43
C ARG A 8 14.22 8.15 3.85
N ALA A 9 14.98 9.20 4.19
CA ALA A 9 14.40 10.52 4.37
C ALA A 9 13.68 10.95 3.09
N PHE A 10 12.54 11.62 3.22
CA PHE A 10 11.71 12.01 2.06
C PHE A 10 12.50 12.78 0.99
N ALA A 11 13.47 13.59 1.41
CA ALA A 11 14.36 14.35 0.52
C ALA A 11 15.34 13.48 -0.31
N GLN A 12 15.46 12.19 -0.01
CA GLN A 12 16.40 11.24 -0.64
C GLN A 12 15.67 10.13 -1.43
N ILE A 13 14.33 10.18 -1.49
CA ILE A 13 13.52 9.24 -2.26
C ILE A 13 13.37 9.78 -3.68
N SER A 14 13.73 8.97 -4.68
CA SER A 14 13.40 9.27 -6.07
C SER A 14 11.91 8.97 -6.32
N ILE A 15 11.35 9.58 -7.37
CA ILE A 15 9.95 9.35 -7.73
C ILE A 15 9.69 7.88 -8.09
N GLU A 16 10.65 7.21 -8.71
CA GLU A 16 10.58 5.80 -9.08
C GLU A 16 10.55 4.88 -7.85
N ASP A 17 11.36 5.20 -6.84
CA ASP A 17 11.37 4.49 -5.56
C ASP A 17 10.03 4.68 -4.83
N TRP A 18 9.48 5.90 -4.86
CA TRP A 18 8.17 6.20 -4.31
C TRP A 18 7.06 5.40 -4.99
N GLU A 19 7.01 5.40 -6.31
CA GLU A 19 6.04 4.62 -7.09
C GLU A 19 6.15 3.12 -6.80
N THR A 20 7.38 2.61 -6.67
CA THR A 20 7.64 1.19 -6.40
C THR A 20 7.08 0.75 -5.03
N VAL A 21 7.10 1.62 -4.02
CA VAL A 21 6.61 1.32 -2.66
C VAL A 21 5.09 1.49 -2.55
N ILE A 22 4.52 2.46 -3.25
CA ILE A 22 3.08 2.77 -3.19
C ILE A 22 2.25 1.85 -4.10
N SER A 23 2.75 1.54 -5.30
CA SER A 23 2.06 0.74 -6.31
C SER A 23 1.48 -0.58 -5.76
N PRO A 24 2.22 -1.44 -5.03
CA PRO A 24 1.68 -2.70 -4.53
C PRO A 24 0.58 -2.53 -3.47
N LYS A 25 0.55 -1.42 -2.71
CA LYS A 25 -0.53 -1.15 -1.74
C LYS A 25 -1.83 -0.74 -2.43
N VAL A 26 -1.73 0.13 -3.44
CA VAL A 26 -2.88 0.60 -4.22
C VAL A 26 -3.42 -0.51 -5.11
N HIS A 27 -2.55 -1.12 -5.92
CA HIS A 27 -2.95 -2.20 -6.82
C HIS A 27 -3.39 -3.45 -6.06
N GLY A 28 -2.73 -3.79 -4.95
CA GLY A 28 -3.12 -4.90 -4.09
C GLY A 28 -4.52 -4.69 -3.52
N THR A 29 -4.79 -3.54 -2.91
CA THR A 29 -6.11 -3.21 -2.35
C THR A 29 -7.20 -3.18 -3.43
N TRP A 30 -6.92 -2.59 -4.59
CA TRP A 30 -7.87 -2.53 -5.71
C TRP A 30 -8.17 -3.92 -6.30
N SER A 31 -7.15 -4.77 -6.41
CA SER A 31 -7.31 -6.13 -6.91
C SER A 31 -8.11 -6.99 -5.93
N LEU A 32 -7.85 -6.86 -4.62
CA LEU A 32 -8.66 -7.51 -3.60
C LEU A 32 -10.10 -6.99 -3.57
N HIS A 33 -10.29 -5.67 -3.68
CA HIS A 33 -11.63 -5.08 -3.72
C HIS A 33 -12.45 -5.62 -4.88
N LYS A 34 -11.87 -5.73 -6.09
CA LYS A 34 -12.54 -6.34 -7.25
C LYS A 34 -12.81 -7.83 -7.07
N ALA A 35 -11.85 -8.58 -6.54
CA ALA A 35 -11.99 -10.03 -6.34
C ALA A 35 -13.06 -10.36 -5.29
N LEU A 36 -13.25 -9.48 -4.31
CA LEU A 36 -14.21 -9.61 -3.23
C LEU A 36 -15.52 -8.83 -3.47
N ALA A 37 -15.66 -8.17 -4.62
CA ALA A 37 -16.83 -7.34 -4.94
C ALA A 37 -18.14 -8.15 -5.04
N ALA A 38 -18.05 -9.45 -5.30
CA ALA A 38 -19.20 -10.36 -5.35
C ALA A 38 -19.47 -11.06 -4.00
N GLU A 39 -18.60 -10.87 -3.01
CA GLU A 39 -18.70 -11.50 -1.69
C GLU A 39 -19.29 -10.50 -0.68
N ASN A 40 -20.25 -10.95 0.14
CA ASN A 40 -20.84 -10.12 1.19
C ASN A 40 -19.93 -10.13 2.43
N LEU A 41 -18.86 -9.34 2.39
CA LEU A 41 -17.91 -9.20 3.50
C LEU A 41 -18.42 -8.22 4.55
N ASP A 42 -18.50 -8.68 5.80
CA ASP A 42 -18.85 -7.82 6.93
C ASP A 42 -17.79 -6.75 7.22
N PHE A 43 -16.52 -7.02 6.89
CA PHE A 43 -15.40 -6.10 7.11
C PHE A 43 -14.30 -6.20 6.04
N PHE A 44 -13.94 -5.08 5.43
CA PHE A 44 -12.75 -4.93 4.59
C PHE A 44 -11.87 -3.81 5.15
N HIS A 45 -10.69 -4.15 5.70
CA HIS A 45 -9.76 -3.19 6.30
C HIS A 45 -8.45 -3.11 5.53
N SER A 46 -8.08 -1.91 5.08
CA SER A 46 -6.76 -1.62 4.53
C SER A 46 -5.87 -1.03 5.63
N LEU A 47 -4.77 -1.72 5.96
CA LEU A 47 -3.81 -1.25 6.95
C LEU A 47 -2.88 -0.21 6.33
N GLN A 48 -3.21 1.05 6.58
CA GLN A 48 -2.37 2.19 6.25
C GLN A 48 -1.46 2.51 7.43
N LEU A 49 -0.22 2.04 7.35
CA LEU A 49 0.81 2.30 8.36
C LEU A 49 1.25 3.77 8.28
N LEU A 50 0.93 4.56 9.31
CA LEU A 50 1.39 5.94 9.47
C LEU A 50 2.77 5.93 10.14
N LEU A 51 3.84 5.91 9.35
CA LEU A 51 5.20 6.12 9.85
C LEU A 51 5.62 7.57 9.59
N TRP A 52 5.08 8.51 10.35
CA TRP A 52 5.59 9.89 10.38
C TRP A 52 5.40 10.53 11.77
N THR A 53 5.97 9.89 12.80
CA THR A 53 6.30 10.55 14.07
C THR A 53 7.34 9.72 14.81
N ARG A 54 8.63 9.97 14.56
CA ARG A 54 9.70 10.17 15.54
C ARG A 54 10.96 10.62 14.83
#